data_AF-A0AAN8AY87-F1
#
_entry.id   AF-A0AAN8AY87-F1
#
_cell.length_a   1.000
_cell.length_b   1.000
_cell.length_c   1.000
_cell.angle_alpha   90.00
_cell.angle_beta   90.00
_cell.angle_gamma   90.00
#
_symmetry.space_group_name_H-M   'P 1'
#
loop_
_entity.id
_entity.type
_entity.pdbx_description
1 polymer ?
#
loop_
_entity_poly.entity_id
_entity_poly.type
_entity_poly.pdbx_seq_one_letter_code
_entity_poly.pdbx_strand_id
1 'polypeptide(L)'
;MANRPQGNQGRSMIGPSDRLIEEFRACPRDPTQAIDTRLRFMLQTFLQHYRETAGNDDNHGAVKFCYAASIWYYRILENILSQEKGRLGLRHTSVFLELDLFQRSLVACCLEITISSKSLPYEFPLLLQVLTLAPYHFIKVIELVLRAEKCLPRAVVKHLAQSEEKVLECLAWTSDSPLWEAIRANEGSLPTCQQVMPPEKLEGSNTTDVQPDRTRPEDMSVEFSFGAEPSSSTDPQHPSAERLQRTNSLHLFARKVYMLMGKRLSELCSTLRVSEELRLKIWTCFEHSLVQYTELMVDRHLDQLLMCAIYLMSKITNVEMPFKHIMNCYKSQPLASRIVCKDVLISGTDEEMLLTGNNNNGDPVALFPTPDSPSLHYPGPSQEKRGNLILFYNQIYTEKMHHFAEQFDPASGGDTPPLSPYPSLPIPNPPPITETPANREEEDKEELEDEDGPPAQRLRVNGESAWQRRLRNVANSRVARGDRDQPST
;
A
#
# COMPACT_ATOMS: atom_id res chain seq x y z
N MET A 1 -45.34 7.13 53.88
CA MET A 1 -45.80 6.28 52.76
C MET A 1 -46.06 7.19 51.58
N ALA A 2 -45.51 7.05 50.38
CA ALA A 2 -44.48 6.19 49.84
C ALA A 2 -43.90 6.93 48.62
N ASN A 3 -42.57 7.10 48.59
CA ASN A 3 -41.84 7.57 47.42
C ASN A 3 -42.00 6.53 46.29
N ARG A 4 -42.51 6.94 45.13
CA ARG A 4 -42.35 6.16 43.90
C ARG A 4 -40.90 6.35 43.42
N PRO A 5 -40.11 5.28 43.29
CA PRO A 5 -38.78 5.39 42.69
C PRO A 5 -38.96 5.70 41.21
N GLN A 6 -38.28 6.76 40.75
CA GLN A 6 -38.03 7.01 39.34
C GLN A 6 -37.43 5.73 38.76
N GLY A 7 -38.11 5.18 37.74
CA GLY A 7 -37.63 4.06 36.98
C GLY A 7 -36.23 4.36 36.49
N ASN A 8 -35.27 3.63 37.04
CA ASN A 8 -33.91 3.51 36.58
C ASN A 8 -33.99 3.17 35.08
N GLN A 9 -33.82 4.18 34.21
CA GLN A 9 -33.60 3.95 32.78
C GLN A 9 -32.37 3.06 32.70
N GLY A 10 -32.62 1.77 32.50
CA GLY A 10 -31.61 0.74 32.47
C GLY A 10 -30.52 1.14 31.48
N ARG A 11 -29.28 1.14 31.97
CA ARG A 11 -28.06 1.19 31.17
C ARG A 11 -28.25 0.27 29.95
N SER A 12 -28.42 0.86 28.77
CA SER A 12 -28.61 0.09 27.54
C SER A 12 -27.40 -0.80 27.30
N MET A 13 -27.69 -2.07 26.96
CA MET A 13 -26.80 -3.23 26.99
C MET A 13 -25.48 -3.03 26.25
N ILE A 14 -24.36 -3.29 26.93
CA ILE A 14 -23.10 -3.60 26.27
C ILE A 14 -23.21 -5.05 25.79
N GLY A 15 -23.43 -5.25 24.50
CA GLY A 15 -23.51 -6.59 23.94
C GLY A 15 -24.02 -6.64 22.50
N PRO A 16 -23.96 -7.82 21.88
CA PRO A 16 -24.59 -8.07 20.59
C PRO A 16 -26.11 -7.81 20.65
N SER A 17 -26.69 -7.44 19.51
CA SER A 17 -28.15 -7.34 19.36
C SER A 17 -28.80 -8.72 19.49
N ASP A 18 -30.10 -8.78 19.77
CA ASP A 18 -30.84 -10.06 19.81
C ASP A 18 -30.69 -10.83 18.49
N ARG A 19 -30.70 -10.11 17.36
CA ARG A 19 -30.47 -10.69 16.04
C ARG A 19 -29.07 -11.27 15.88
N LEU A 20 -28.04 -10.55 16.33
CA LEU A 20 -26.66 -11.05 16.28
C LEU A 20 -26.45 -12.25 17.22
N ILE A 21 -27.13 -12.27 18.37
CA ILE A 21 -27.14 -13.43 19.29
C ILE A 21 -27.77 -14.65 18.61
N GLU A 22 -28.87 -14.46 17.89
CA GLU A 22 -29.50 -15.54 17.11
C GLU A 22 -28.55 -16.07 16.02
N GLU A 23 -27.82 -15.19 15.34
CA GLU A 23 -26.81 -15.58 14.35
C GLU A 23 -25.63 -16.34 14.97
N PHE A 24 -25.18 -15.94 16.16
CA PHE A 24 -24.14 -16.67 16.91
C PHE A 24 -24.60 -18.06 17.33
N ARG A 25 -25.83 -18.20 17.84
CA ARG A 25 -26.40 -19.50 18.23
C ARG A 25 -26.67 -20.43 17.04
N ALA A 26 -26.84 -19.88 15.85
CA ALA A 26 -26.99 -20.65 14.62
C ALA A 26 -25.67 -21.25 14.11
N CYS A 27 -24.52 -20.83 14.65
CA CYS A 27 -23.22 -21.39 14.30
C CYS A 27 -23.02 -22.79 14.93
N PRO A 28 -22.30 -23.72 14.27
CA PRO A 28 -22.01 -25.04 14.84
C PRO A 28 -21.28 -24.98 16.19
N ARG A 29 -20.49 -23.92 16.40
CA ARG A 29 -19.90 -23.53 17.67
C ARG A 29 -20.31 -22.09 17.93
N ASP A 30 -20.96 -21.83 19.07
CA ASP A 30 -21.38 -20.48 19.45
C ASP A 30 -20.14 -19.61 19.76
N PRO A 31 -19.85 -18.56 18.97
CA PRO A 31 -18.65 -17.75 19.13
C PRO A 31 -18.82 -16.64 20.18
N THR A 32 -19.99 -16.51 20.82
CA THR A 32 -20.33 -15.37 21.71
C THR A 32 -19.26 -15.10 22.77
N GLN A 33 -18.86 -16.12 23.53
CA GLN A 33 -17.89 -15.96 24.62
C GLN A 33 -16.48 -15.66 24.09
N ALA A 34 -16.07 -16.30 23.00
CA ALA A 34 -14.77 -16.08 22.37
C ALA A 34 -14.65 -14.65 21.82
N ILE A 35 -15.69 -14.16 21.16
CA ILE A 35 -15.79 -12.79 20.66
C ILE A 35 -15.73 -11.78 21.80
N ASP A 36 -16.57 -11.93 22.83
CA ASP A 36 -16.62 -11.00 23.97
C ASP A 36 -15.27 -10.98 24.72
N THR A 37 -14.67 -12.14 24.96
CA THR A 37 -13.36 -12.25 25.63
C THR A 37 -12.28 -11.52 24.84
N ARG A 38 -12.22 -11.74 23.52
CA ARG A 38 -11.23 -11.09 22.64
C ARG A 38 -11.42 -9.57 22.59
N LEU A 39 -12.66 -9.12 22.39
CA LEU A 39 -13.01 -7.70 22.37
C LEU A 39 -12.56 -7.03 23.68
N ARG A 40 -12.91 -7.61 24.83
CA ARG A 40 -12.52 -7.06 26.14
C ARG A 40 -11.01 -7.01 26.32
N PHE A 41 -10.31 -8.08 25.94
CA PHE A 41 -8.85 -8.12 26.05
C PHE A 41 -8.18 -7.00 25.26
N MET A 42 -8.55 -6.81 24.00
CA MET A 42 -7.96 -5.77 23.15
C MET A 42 -8.30 -4.35 23.62
N LEU A 43 -9.55 -4.13 24.07
CA LEU A 43 -9.94 -2.85 24.66
C LEU A 43 -9.17 -2.57 25.95
N GLN A 44 -8.89 -3.59 26.77
CA GLN A 44 -8.05 -3.45 27.96
C GLN A 44 -6.61 -3.12 27.61
N THR A 45 -6.02 -3.74 26.59
CA THR A 45 -4.68 -3.39 26.10
C THR A 45 -4.59 -1.93 25.69
N PHE A 46 -5.58 -1.45 24.92
CA PHE A 46 -5.67 -0.03 24.56
C PHE A 46 -5.81 0.88 25.79
N LEU A 47 -6.71 0.55 26.73
CA LEU A 47 -6.91 1.34 27.95
C LEU A 47 -5.65 1.43 28.80
N GLN A 48 -4.91 0.33 28.92
CA GLN A 48 -3.68 0.28 29.70
C GLN A 48 -2.65 1.24 29.11
N HIS A 49 -2.39 1.16 27.80
CA HIS A 49 -1.47 2.07 27.13
C HIS A 49 -1.94 3.53 27.18
N TYR A 50 -3.24 3.78 27.02
CA TYR A 50 -3.80 5.14 27.13
C TYR A 50 -3.54 5.74 28.51
N ARG A 51 -3.74 4.97 29.58
CA ARG A 51 -3.50 5.43 30.97
C ARG A 51 -2.03 5.74 31.23
N GLU A 52 -1.13 4.92 30.69
CA GLU A 52 0.31 5.15 30.79
C GLU A 52 0.75 6.43 30.07
N THR A 53 0.08 6.77 28.96
CA THR A 53 0.44 7.92 28.12
C THR A 53 -0.25 9.23 28.57
N ALA A 54 -1.52 9.19 29.00
CA ALA A 54 -2.34 10.37 29.26
C ALA A 54 -2.26 10.91 30.71
N GLY A 55 -1.61 10.18 31.64
CA GLY A 55 -1.65 10.49 33.06
C GLY A 55 -3.02 10.19 33.71
N ASN A 56 -3.05 10.08 35.04
CA ASN A 56 -4.19 9.54 35.80
C ASN A 56 -5.51 10.34 35.74
N ASP A 57 -5.55 11.52 35.12
CA ASP A 57 -6.70 12.45 35.20
C ASP A 57 -7.86 12.16 34.21
N ASP A 58 -7.65 11.39 33.14
CA ASP A 58 -8.67 11.14 32.10
C ASP A 58 -9.16 9.67 32.00
N ASN A 59 -9.28 8.98 33.14
CA ASN A 59 -9.75 7.60 33.16
C ASN A 59 -11.22 7.45 32.70
N HIS A 60 -12.04 8.50 32.89
CA HIS A 60 -13.44 8.49 32.47
C HIS A 60 -13.61 8.69 30.96
N GLY A 61 -12.70 9.43 30.30
CA GLY A 61 -12.63 9.53 28.84
C GLY A 61 -12.31 8.17 28.22
N ALA A 62 -11.22 7.54 28.67
CA ALA A 62 -10.73 6.24 28.20
C ALA A 62 -11.84 5.17 28.12
N VAL A 63 -12.60 4.99 29.21
CA VAL A 63 -13.69 4.00 29.29
C VAL A 63 -14.84 4.32 28.31
N LYS A 64 -15.15 5.60 28.07
CA LYS A 64 -16.15 6.00 27.07
C LYS A 64 -15.70 5.70 25.64
N PHE A 65 -14.39 5.67 25.37
CA PHE A 65 -13.87 5.25 24.06
C PHE A 65 -14.08 3.76 23.85
N CYS A 66 -13.72 2.93 24.83
CA CYS A 66 -13.97 1.49 24.73
C CYS A 66 -15.44 1.15 24.59
N TYR A 67 -16.31 1.86 25.32
CA TYR A 67 -17.76 1.71 25.18
C TYR A 67 -18.23 2.00 23.76
N ALA A 68 -17.80 3.12 23.17
CA ALA A 68 -18.15 3.48 21.80
C ALA A 68 -17.57 2.51 20.76
N ALA A 69 -16.34 2.03 20.96
CA ALA A 69 -15.71 1.04 20.09
C ALA A 69 -16.45 -0.31 20.13
N SER A 70 -16.92 -0.76 21.30
CA SER A 70 -17.74 -1.97 21.42
C SER A 70 -19.05 -1.86 20.64
N ILE A 71 -19.71 -0.70 20.67
CA ILE A 71 -20.94 -0.45 19.90
C ILE A 71 -20.65 -0.55 18.40
N TRP A 72 -19.59 0.10 17.93
CA TRP A 72 -19.17 0.01 16.54
C TRP A 72 -18.86 -1.42 16.13
N TYR A 73 -18.15 -2.15 16.98
CA TYR A 73 -17.76 -3.54 16.72
C TYR A 73 -18.97 -4.44 16.48
N TYR A 74 -19.93 -4.50 17.41
CA TYR A 74 -21.09 -5.39 17.25
C TYR A 74 -21.98 -4.96 16.08
N ARG A 75 -22.17 -3.65 15.88
CA ARG A 75 -22.95 -3.13 14.75
C ARG A 75 -22.33 -3.48 13.39
N ILE A 76 -21.04 -3.21 13.23
CA ILE A 76 -20.34 -3.47 11.97
C ILE A 76 -20.24 -4.97 11.73
N LEU A 77 -19.98 -5.76 12.78
CA LEU A 77 -19.97 -7.22 12.69
C LEU A 77 -21.32 -7.75 12.18
N GLU A 78 -22.44 -7.33 12.76
CA GLU A 78 -23.78 -7.73 12.29
C GLU A 78 -24.02 -7.36 10.82
N ASN A 79 -23.61 -6.16 10.40
CA ASN A 79 -23.72 -5.72 9.01
C ASN A 79 -22.87 -6.58 8.07
N ILE A 80 -21.65 -6.92 8.46
CA ILE A 80 -20.77 -7.83 7.70
C ILE A 80 -21.44 -9.20 7.57
N LEU A 81 -21.88 -9.81 8.67
CA LEU A 81 -22.50 -11.14 8.65
C LEU A 81 -23.78 -11.16 7.81
N SER A 82 -24.61 -10.10 7.91
CA SER A 82 -25.80 -9.96 7.09
C SER A 82 -25.50 -9.99 5.58
N GLN A 83 -24.43 -9.31 5.17
CA GLN A 83 -23.99 -9.28 3.77
C GLN A 83 -23.36 -10.61 3.35
N GLU A 84 -22.51 -11.20 4.18
CA GLU A 84 -21.82 -12.46 3.86
C GLU A 84 -22.78 -13.66 3.86
N LYS A 85 -23.79 -13.68 4.73
CA LYS A 85 -24.84 -14.70 4.72
C LYS A 85 -25.62 -14.73 3.40
N GLY A 86 -25.82 -13.55 2.79
CA GLY A 86 -26.45 -13.43 1.47
C GLY A 86 -25.56 -13.91 0.32
N ARG A 87 -24.23 -13.89 0.47
CA ARG A 87 -23.27 -14.25 -0.57
C ARG A 87 -22.78 -15.70 -0.50
N LEU A 88 -22.43 -16.17 0.71
CA LEU A 88 -21.70 -17.42 0.92
C LEU A 88 -22.54 -18.48 1.67
N GLY A 89 -23.66 -18.09 2.29
CA GLY A 89 -24.48 -18.98 3.11
C GLY A 89 -23.93 -19.23 4.53
N LEU A 90 -24.76 -19.82 5.41
CA LEU A 90 -24.56 -19.88 6.87
C LEU A 90 -23.29 -20.61 7.34
N ARG A 91 -22.83 -21.66 6.64
CA ARG A 91 -21.68 -22.46 7.08
C ARG A 91 -20.37 -21.66 7.02
N HIS A 92 -20.18 -20.87 5.96
CA HIS A 92 -19.00 -20.03 5.79
C HIS A 92 -18.96 -18.87 6.78
N THR A 93 -20.13 -18.36 7.20
CA THR A 93 -20.25 -17.32 8.23
C THR A 93 -19.68 -17.77 9.58
N SER A 94 -19.85 -19.05 9.96
CA SER A 94 -19.32 -19.57 11.23
C SER A 94 -17.79 -19.65 11.26
N VAL A 95 -17.17 -20.17 10.20
CA VAL A 95 -15.71 -20.20 10.05
C VAL A 95 -15.14 -18.79 10.06
N PHE A 96 -15.81 -17.86 9.36
CA PHE A 96 -15.41 -16.47 9.30
C PHE A 96 -15.35 -15.79 10.68
N LEU A 97 -16.28 -16.13 11.59
CA LEU A 97 -16.31 -15.59 12.95
C LEU A 97 -15.20 -16.13 13.85
N GLU A 98 -14.68 -17.34 13.59
CA GLU A 98 -13.61 -17.95 14.37
C GLU A 98 -12.22 -17.40 14.01
N LEU A 99 -12.07 -16.71 12.87
CA LEU A 99 -10.79 -16.17 12.41
C LEU A 99 -10.26 -15.06 13.34
N ASP A 100 -9.23 -15.39 14.11
CA ASP A 100 -8.64 -14.48 15.10
C ASP A 100 -8.18 -13.15 14.49
N LEU A 101 -7.47 -13.21 13.36
CA LEU A 101 -6.93 -12.02 12.71
C LEU A 101 -8.02 -11.08 12.21
N PHE A 102 -9.13 -11.62 11.67
CA PHE A 102 -10.27 -10.80 11.27
C PHE A 102 -10.86 -10.07 12.48
N GLN A 103 -11.09 -10.79 13.58
CA GLN A 103 -11.67 -10.21 14.78
C GLN A 103 -10.77 -9.12 15.37
N ARG A 104 -9.46 -9.37 15.46
CA ARG A 104 -8.49 -8.39 15.95
C ARG A 104 -8.44 -7.14 15.07
N SER A 105 -8.39 -7.32 13.75
CA SER A 105 -8.43 -6.22 12.80
C SER A 105 -9.72 -5.41 12.90
N LEU A 106 -10.88 -6.06 13.09
CA LEU A 106 -12.15 -5.37 13.24
C LEU A 106 -12.22 -4.54 14.52
N VAL A 107 -11.74 -5.08 15.65
CA VAL A 107 -11.64 -4.31 16.91
C VAL A 107 -10.73 -3.09 16.74
N ALA A 108 -9.55 -3.27 16.12
CA ALA A 108 -8.64 -2.18 15.84
C ALA A 108 -9.30 -1.09 14.97
N CYS A 109 -10.04 -1.48 13.93
CA CYS A 109 -10.72 -0.53 13.06
C CYS A 109 -11.84 0.23 13.79
N CYS A 110 -12.59 -0.44 14.67
CA CYS A 110 -13.64 0.19 15.48
C CYS A 110 -13.07 1.19 16.51
N LEU A 111 -11.90 0.88 17.08
CA LEU A 111 -11.15 1.81 17.91
C LEU A 111 -10.67 3.02 17.09
N GLU A 112 -10.13 2.80 15.89
CA GLU A 112 -9.67 3.87 14.98
C GLU A 112 -10.83 4.80 14.56
N ILE A 113 -12.00 4.24 14.24
CA ILE A 113 -13.24 5.00 14.00
C ILE A 113 -13.58 5.87 15.21
N THR A 114 -13.48 5.31 16.41
CA THR A 114 -13.83 6.01 17.64
C THR A 114 -12.84 7.13 17.97
N ILE A 115 -11.54 6.89 17.77
CA ILE A 115 -10.44 7.83 17.96
C ILE A 115 -10.59 9.01 16.99
N SER A 116 -10.76 8.71 15.71
CA SER A 116 -10.91 9.72 14.66
C SER A 116 -12.19 10.54 14.78
N SER A 117 -13.31 9.95 15.24
CA SER A 117 -14.57 10.67 15.45
C SER A 117 -14.51 11.70 16.58
N LYS A 118 -13.63 11.48 17.56
CA LYS A 118 -13.55 12.28 18.78
C LYS A 118 -12.23 13.07 18.89
N SER A 119 -11.43 13.05 17.83
CA SER A 119 -10.15 13.79 17.69
C SER A 119 -9.18 13.56 18.85
N LEU A 120 -9.00 12.32 19.28
CA LEU A 120 -7.95 11.98 20.24
C LEU A 120 -6.55 12.17 19.62
N PRO A 121 -5.51 12.48 20.42
CA PRO A 121 -4.13 12.61 19.96
C PRO A 121 -3.47 11.23 19.70
N TYR A 122 -4.22 10.30 19.14
CA TYR A 122 -3.72 9.00 18.69
C TYR A 122 -3.55 9.08 17.17
N GLU A 123 -2.33 9.34 16.73
CA GLU A 123 -2.02 9.34 15.30
C GLU A 123 -1.81 7.91 14.81
N PHE A 124 -2.46 7.57 13.70
CA PHE A 124 -2.19 6.33 12.99
C PHE A 124 -0.72 6.29 12.52
N PRO A 125 0.05 5.22 12.80
CA PRO A 125 -0.40 3.85 13.13
C PRO A 125 -0.25 3.41 14.60
N LEU A 126 -0.12 4.32 15.57
CA LEU A 126 0.18 3.99 16.97
C LEU A 126 -0.77 2.94 17.56
N LEU A 127 -2.07 3.02 17.27
CA LEU A 127 -3.06 2.05 17.75
C LEU A 127 -2.71 0.62 17.31
N LEU A 128 -2.28 0.42 16.06
CA LEU A 128 -1.94 -0.90 15.55
C LEU A 128 -0.73 -1.49 16.29
N GLN A 129 0.26 -0.64 16.61
CA GLN A 129 1.44 -1.03 17.39
C GLN A 129 1.05 -1.47 18.81
N VAL A 130 0.20 -0.69 19.48
CA VAL A 130 -0.33 -1.02 20.82
C VAL A 130 -1.08 -2.36 20.82
N LEU A 131 -1.85 -2.63 19.75
CA LEU A 131 -2.62 -3.87 19.61
C LEU A 131 -1.81 -5.02 19.02
N THR A 132 -0.51 -4.82 18.74
CA THR A 132 0.38 -5.80 18.09
C THR A 132 -0.22 -6.36 16.79
N LEU A 133 -0.81 -5.47 15.99
CA LEU A 133 -1.45 -5.79 14.72
C LEU A 133 -0.64 -5.23 13.56
N ALA A 134 -0.22 -6.11 12.66
CA ALA A 134 0.54 -5.69 11.49
C ALA A 134 -0.30 -4.83 10.53
N PRO A 135 0.23 -3.70 10.04
CA PRO A 135 -0.47 -2.83 9.08
C PRO A 135 -1.00 -3.57 7.84
N TYR A 136 -0.22 -4.51 7.29
CA TYR A 136 -0.61 -5.33 6.13
C TYR A 136 -1.98 -6.02 6.31
N HIS A 137 -2.29 -6.50 7.52
CA HIS A 137 -3.56 -7.17 7.81
C HIS A 137 -4.74 -6.20 7.94
N PHE A 138 -4.47 -4.93 8.21
CA PHE A 138 -5.48 -3.90 8.41
C PHE A 138 -6.16 -3.48 7.10
N ILE A 139 -5.48 -3.57 5.94
CA ILE A 139 -6.04 -3.22 4.62
C ILE A 139 -7.37 -3.92 4.35
N LYS A 140 -7.46 -5.22 4.63
CA LYS A 140 -8.66 -6.02 4.36
C LYS A 140 -9.86 -5.53 5.16
N VAL A 141 -9.65 -5.16 6.42
CA VAL A 141 -10.76 -4.78 7.29
C VAL A 141 -11.28 -3.39 6.96
N ILE A 142 -10.45 -2.46 6.50
CA ILE A 142 -10.90 -1.13 6.07
C ILE A 142 -11.94 -1.27 4.94
N GLU A 143 -11.63 -2.04 3.90
CA GLU A 143 -12.56 -2.27 2.78
C GLU A 143 -13.87 -2.92 3.23
N LEU A 144 -13.79 -3.96 4.08
CA LEU A 144 -14.97 -4.61 4.64
C LEU A 144 -15.85 -3.64 5.43
N VAL A 145 -15.24 -2.82 6.29
CA VAL A 145 -15.92 -1.83 7.13
C VAL A 145 -16.61 -0.76 6.28
N LEU A 146 -15.91 -0.19 5.30
CA LEU A 146 -16.46 0.84 4.41
C LEU A 146 -17.62 0.31 3.54
N ARG A 147 -17.57 -0.98 3.15
CA ARG A 147 -18.68 -1.64 2.44
C ARG A 147 -19.86 -1.95 3.36
N ALA A 148 -19.58 -2.41 4.59
CA ALA A 148 -20.59 -2.83 5.54
C ALA A 148 -21.35 -1.66 6.16
N GLU A 149 -20.67 -0.55 6.47
CA GLU A 149 -21.23 0.60 7.17
C GLU A 149 -21.22 1.84 6.28
N LYS A 150 -22.32 2.06 5.55
CA LYS A 150 -22.46 3.20 4.62
C LYS A 150 -22.69 4.54 5.33
N CYS A 151 -23.06 4.52 6.62
CA CYS A 151 -23.44 5.72 7.38
C CYS A 151 -22.31 6.26 8.28
N LEU A 152 -21.04 6.03 7.91
CA LEU A 152 -19.90 6.59 8.63
C LEU A 152 -19.78 8.11 8.40
N PRO A 153 -19.39 8.91 9.41
CA PRO A 153 -19.11 10.32 9.22
C PRO A 153 -18.03 10.55 8.15
N ARG A 154 -18.19 11.59 7.31
CA ARG A 154 -17.26 11.90 6.22
C ARG A 154 -15.80 12.05 6.69
N ALA A 155 -15.60 12.64 7.88
CA ALA A 155 -14.28 12.78 8.48
C ALA A 155 -13.63 11.41 8.79
N VAL A 156 -14.42 10.46 9.28
CA VAL A 156 -13.96 9.09 9.56
C VAL A 156 -13.65 8.34 8.26
N VAL A 157 -14.51 8.44 7.25
CA VAL A 157 -14.24 7.83 5.93
C VAL A 157 -12.94 8.36 5.35
N LYS A 158 -12.74 9.69 5.41
CA LYS A 158 -11.49 10.32 4.98
C LYS A 158 -10.29 9.82 5.77
N HIS A 159 -10.40 9.71 7.10
CA HIS A 159 -9.35 9.19 7.97
C HIS A 159 -8.98 7.73 7.66
N LEU A 160 -9.98 6.86 7.47
CA LEU A 160 -9.76 5.46 7.10
C LEU A 160 -9.10 5.33 5.72
N ALA A 161 -9.51 6.14 4.74
CA ALA A 161 -8.86 6.19 3.43
C ALA A 161 -7.40 6.65 3.53
N GLN A 162 -7.11 7.67 4.34
CA GLN A 162 -5.74 8.12 4.60
C GLN A 162 -4.90 7.06 5.32
N SER A 163 -5.52 6.32 6.25
CA SER A 163 -4.86 5.20 6.94
C SER A 163 -4.57 4.07 5.96
N GLU A 164 -5.49 3.74 5.06
CA GLU A 164 -5.28 2.76 3.98
C GLU A 164 -4.11 3.18 3.09
N GLU A 165 -4.08 4.43 2.61
CA GLU A 165 -2.96 4.95 1.79
C GLU A 165 -1.62 4.84 2.52
N LYS A 166 -1.54 5.24 3.80
CA LYS A 166 -0.32 5.11 4.61
C LYS A 166 0.18 3.66 4.70
N VAL A 167 -0.74 2.71 4.84
CA VAL A 167 -0.38 1.29 4.86
C VAL A 167 0.16 0.84 3.51
N LEU A 168 -0.52 1.20 2.42
CA LEU A 168 -0.12 0.83 1.07
C LEU A 168 1.22 1.47 0.67
N GLU A 169 1.49 2.71 1.08
CA GLU A 169 2.66 3.47 0.62
C GLU A 169 3.95 3.19 1.38
N CYS A 170 3.88 2.82 2.67
CA CYS A 170 5.08 2.55 3.46
C CYS A 170 4.91 1.51 4.59
N LEU A 171 3.80 1.52 5.35
CA LEU A 171 3.76 0.70 6.59
C LEU A 171 3.66 -0.81 6.36
N ALA A 172 3.11 -1.25 5.22
CA ALA A 172 3.13 -2.67 4.87
C ALA A 172 4.50 -3.14 4.36
N TRP A 173 5.42 -2.21 4.06
CA TRP A 173 6.73 -2.46 3.47
C TRP A 173 7.87 -2.41 4.49
N THR A 174 7.56 -2.33 5.78
CA THR A 174 8.58 -2.44 6.84
C THR A 174 9.20 -3.82 6.84
N SER A 175 10.48 -3.95 7.18
CA SER A 175 11.21 -5.23 7.17
C SER A 175 10.58 -6.33 8.04
N ASP A 176 9.87 -5.95 9.11
CA ASP A 176 9.14 -6.85 10.01
C ASP A 176 7.71 -7.22 9.53
N SER A 177 7.30 -6.73 8.36
CA SER A 177 5.94 -6.92 7.87
C SER A 177 5.67 -8.36 7.41
N PRO A 178 4.48 -8.93 7.73
CA PRO A 178 4.04 -10.22 7.19
C PRO A 178 3.77 -10.18 5.67
N LEU A 179 3.84 -9.01 5.03
CA LEU A 179 3.82 -8.89 3.57
C LEU A 179 4.92 -9.75 2.93
N TRP A 180 6.12 -9.76 3.52
CA TRP A 180 7.27 -10.49 2.95
C TRP A 180 7.07 -12.00 2.94
N GLU A 181 6.31 -12.55 3.88
CA GLU A 181 5.90 -13.96 3.85
C GLU A 181 4.96 -14.26 2.69
N ALA A 182 3.99 -13.36 2.44
CA ALA A 182 3.07 -13.50 1.33
C ALA A 182 3.81 -13.42 -0.02
N ILE A 183 4.79 -12.53 -0.15
CA ILE A 183 5.63 -12.38 -1.35
C ILE A 183 6.52 -13.61 -1.55
N ARG A 184 7.18 -14.12 -0.49
CA ARG A 184 7.95 -15.37 -0.57
C ARG A 184 7.10 -16.57 -0.99
N ALA A 185 5.85 -16.63 -0.52
CA ALA A 185 4.90 -17.67 -0.92
C ALA A 185 4.45 -17.54 -2.39
N ASN A 186 4.62 -16.36 -3.00
CA ASN A 186 4.34 -16.05 -4.40
C ASN A 186 5.64 -15.95 -5.22
N GLU A 187 6.48 -16.99 -5.11
CA GLU A 187 7.74 -17.10 -5.87
C GLU A 187 8.72 -15.94 -5.66
N GLY A 188 8.61 -15.22 -4.52
CA GLY A 188 9.48 -14.10 -4.19
C GLY A 188 9.14 -12.79 -4.90
N SER A 189 7.99 -12.69 -5.58
CA SER A 189 7.61 -11.50 -6.35
C SER A 189 6.19 -11.01 -6.03
N LEU A 190 5.96 -9.72 -6.22
CA LEU A 190 4.62 -9.13 -6.21
C LEU A 190 3.89 -9.53 -7.52
N PRO A 191 2.60 -9.94 -7.49
CA PRO A 191 1.86 -10.21 -8.72
C PRO A 191 1.74 -8.94 -9.57
N THR A 192 1.78 -9.08 -10.88
CA THR A 192 1.75 -7.96 -11.85
C THR A 192 0.38 -7.27 -11.87
N CYS A 193 0.35 -6.03 -12.36
CA CYS A 193 -0.85 -5.26 -12.62
C CYS A 193 -1.85 -6.06 -13.48
N GLN A 194 -1.37 -6.73 -14.53
CA GLN A 194 -2.19 -7.59 -15.39
C GLN A 194 -2.83 -8.76 -14.63
N GLN A 195 -2.14 -9.34 -13.64
CA GLN A 195 -2.64 -10.47 -12.87
C GLN A 195 -3.70 -10.07 -11.84
N VAL A 196 -3.67 -8.83 -11.35
CA VAL A 196 -4.52 -8.38 -10.24
C VAL A 196 -5.62 -7.42 -10.64
N MET A 197 -5.55 -6.81 -11.83
CA MET A 197 -6.58 -5.91 -12.33
C MET A 197 -7.67 -6.65 -13.11
N PRO A 198 -8.96 -6.39 -12.83
CA PRO A 198 -10.02 -6.88 -13.68
C PRO A 198 -9.98 -6.15 -15.05
N PRO A 199 -10.37 -6.80 -16.16
CA PRO A 199 -10.23 -6.23 -17.51
C PRO A 199 -10.89 -4.85 -17.69
N GLU A 200 -11.99 -4.58 -16.98
CA GLU A 200 -12.74 -3.31 -17.04
C GLU A 200 -11.98 -2.15 -16.41
N LYS A 201 -11.00 -2.46 -15.54
CA LYS A 201 -10.15 -1.48 -14.85
C LYS A 201 -8.79 -1.29 -15.53
N LEU A 202 -8.65 -1.67 -16.80
CA LEU A 202 -7.44 -1.44 -17.58
C LEU A 202 -7.71 -0.44 -18.71
N GLU A 203 -6.81 0.53 -18.89
CA GLU A 203 -6.85 1.45 -20.03
C GLU A 203 -6.58 0.65 -21.32
N GLY A 204 -7.48 0.72 -22.32
CA GLY A 204 -7.30 0.11 -23.65
C GLY A 204 -8.18 -1.10 -23.99
N SER A 205 -9.09 -1.56 -23.12
CA SER A 205 -9.98 -2.71 -23.43
C SER A 205 -11.13 -2.41 -24.42
N ASN A 206 -11.26 -1.19 -24.95
CA ASN A 206 -12.31 -0.84 -25.92
C ASN A 206 -11.72 -0.51 -27.29
N THR A 207 -11.45 -1.53 -28.11
CA THR A 207 -11.56 -1.46 -29.58
C THR A 207 -11.68 -2.87 -30.17
N THR A 208 -12.90 -3.40 -30.22
CA THR A 208 -13.47 -4.00 -31.44
C THR A 208 -14.97 -4.23 -31.25
N ASP A 209 -15.70 -3.82 -32.27
CA ASP A 209 -17.13 -3.83 -32.49
C ASP A 209 -17.72 -5.26 -32.43
N VAL A 210 -18.38 -5.62 -31.33
CA VAL A 210 -19.52 -6.56 -31.31
C VAL A 210 -20.46 -6.16 -30.16
N GLN A 211 -21.68 -5.80 -30.53
CA GLN A 211 -22.80 -5.43 -29.66
C GLN A 211 -23.10 -6.48 -28.58
N PRO A 212 -23.24 -6.13 -27.29
CA PRO A 212 -23.68 -7.09 -26.28
C PRO A 212 -25.21 -7.05 -26.15
N ASP A 213 -25.82 -8.21 -26.34
CA ASP A 213 -27.19 -8.51 -25.95
C ASP A 213 -27.34 -8.30 -24.43
N ARG A 214 -28.28 -7.42 -24.04
CA ARG A 214 -28.56 -7.06 -22.66
C ARG A 214 -29.42 -8.14 -22.01
N THR A 215 -28.81 -9.11 -21.35
CA THR A 215 -29.42 -9.78 -20.18
C THR A 215 -28.36 -10.46 -19.31
N ARG A 216 -27.91 -9.79 -18.24
CA ARG A 216 -27.61 -10.40 -16.92
C ARG A 216 -27.21 -9.32 -15.90
N PRO A 217 -27.67 -9.41 -14.64
CA PRO A 217 -27.28 -8.47 -13.60
C PRO A 217 -25.82 -8.68 -13.18
N GLU A 218 -25.20 -7.55 -12.83
CA GLU A 218 -23.85 -7.37 -12.30
C GLU A 218 -23.58 -8.26 -11.08
N ASP A 219 -22.52 -9.07 -11.15
CA ASP A 219 -21.94 -9.71 -9.96
C ASP A 219 -20.44 -9.96 -10.17
N MET A 220 -19.65 -8.89 -10.28
CA MET A 220 -18.19 -8.99 -10.25
C MET A 220 -17.70 -9.00 -8.81
N SER A 221 -17.99 -10.10 -8.14
CA SER A 221 -17.62 -10.34 -6.77
C SER A 221 -16.32 -11.14 -6.77
N VAL A 222 -15.19 -10.47 -6.50
CA VAL A 222 -13.94 -11.17 -6.14
C VAL A 222 -14.26 -12.00 -4.91
N GLU A 223 -14.06 -13.31 -4.99
CA GLU A 223 -14.29 -14.24 -3.88
C GLU A 223 -13.47 -13.79 -2.67
N PHE A 224 -14.16 -13.22 -1.67
CA PHE A 224 -13.55 -12.75 -0.43
C PHE A 224 -13.46 -13.93 0.54
N SER A 225 -12.61 -14.90 0.19
CA SER A 225 -12.40 -16.10 1.01
C SER A 225 -11.23 -15.91 1.97
N PHE A 226 -11.55 -15.66 3.24
CA PHE A 226 -10.76 -16.26 4.33
C PHE A 226 -11.29 -17.69 4.52
N GLY A 227 -10.86 -18.58 3.62
CA GLY A 227 -11.56 -19.83 3.31
C GLY A 227 -11.71 -20.90 4.40
N ALA A 228 -12.44 -21.95 4.03
CA ALA A 228 -12.24 -23.36 4.38
C ALA A 228 -13.12 -24.25 3.46
N GLU A 229 -12.56 -25.39 3.03
CA GLU A 229 -13.21 -26.69 2.82
C GLU A 229 -12.09 -27.77 2.90
N PRO A 230 -12.33 -28.92 3.56
CA PRO A 230 -11.85 -30.17 3.03
C PRO A 230 -13.03 -31.14 2.89
N SER A 231 -13.32 -31.54 1.66
CA SER A 231 -14.09 -32.74 1.37
C SER A 231 -13.20 -33.73 0.62
N SER A 232 -13.23 -34.96 1.13
CA SER A 232 -12.32 -36.06 0.86
C SER A 232 -12.21 -36.45 -0.62
N SER A 233 -11.00 -36.33 -1.18
CA SER A 233 -10.50 -37.27 -2.19
C SER A 233 -8.96 -37.26 -2.18
N THR A 234 -8.39 -38.46 -2.17
CA THR A 234 -6.95 -38.72 -2.25
C THR A 234 -6.43 -38.36 -3.63
N ASP A 235 -5.70 -37.24 -3.75
CA ASP A 235 -4.73 -36.99 -4.82
C ASP A 235 -3.68 -35.95 -4.38
N PRO A 236 -2.37 -36.17 -4.56
CA PRO A 236 -1.34 -35.31 -4.01
C PRO A 236 -0.94 -34.19 -4.98
N GLN A 237 -1.82 -33.22 -5.31
CA GLN A 237 -1.42 -31.98 -6.04
C GLN A 237 -2.22 -30.69 -5.74
N HIS A 238 -3.07 -30.61 -4.71
CA HIS A 238 -3.82 -29.36 -4.44
C HIS A 238 -3.10 -28.36 -3.50
N PRO A 239 -3.09 -27.04 -3.79
CA PRO A 239 -2.61 -26.02 -2.86
C PRO A 239 -3.34 -26.04 -1.52
N SER A 240 -2.60 -25.99 -0.40
CA SER A 240 -3.19 -25.85 0.94
C SER A 240 -4.06 -24.58 1.03
N ALA A 241 -5.20 -24.63 1.72
CA ALA A 241 -6.15 -23.51 1.88
C ALA A 241 -5.49 -22.22 2.38
N GLU A 242 -4.49 -22.33 3.26
CA GLU A 242 -3.71 -21.17 3.75
C GLU A 242 -2.87 -20.50 2.64
N ARG A 243 -2.31 -21.30 1.72
CA ARG A 243 -1.56 -20.78 0.56
C ARG A 243 -2.48 -19.98 -0.35
N LEU A 244 -3.70 -20.47 -0.59
CA LEU A 244 -4.73 -19.77 -1.38
C LEU A 244 -5.21 -18.47 -0.71
N GLN A 245 -5.36 -18.46 0.61
CA GLN A 245 -5.72 -17.23 1.35
C GLN A 245 -4.61 -16.18 1.30
N ARG A 246 -3.34 -16.61 1.43
CA ARG A 246 -2.17 -15.72 1.31
C ARG A 246 -2.05 -15.15 -0.10
N THR A 247 -2.25 -15.97 -1.14
CA THR A 247 -2.23 -15.49 -2.54
C THR A 247 -3.35 -14.48 -2.79
N ASN A 248 -4.58 -14.75 -2.34
CA ASN A 248 -5.70 -13.81 -2.50
C ASN A 248 -5.47 -12.48 -1.73
N SER A 249 -4.86 -12.56 -0.54
CA SER A 249 -4.44 -11.40 0.25
C SER A 249 -3.46 -10.52 -0.51
N LEU A 250 -2.44 -11.14 -1.09
CA LEU A 250 -1.39 -10.46 -1.83
C LEU A 250 -1.93 -9.82 -3.11
N HIS A 251 -2.80 -10.51 -3.84
CA HIS A 251 -3.44 -9.96 -5.05
C HIS A 251 -4.29 -8.73 -4.73
N LEU A 252 -5.07 -8.77 -3.65
CA LEU A 252 -5.84 -7.61 -3.20
C LEU A 252 -4.93 -6.42 -2.82
N PHE A 253 -3.85 -6.70 -2.09
CA PHE A 253 -2.87 -5.69 -1.70
C PHE A 253 -2.21 -5.05 -2.93
N ALA A 254 -1.66 -5.87 -3.83
CA ALA A 254 -1.02 -5.41 -5.07
C ALA A 254 -1.99 -4.60 -5.94
N ARG A 255 -3.25 -5.04 -6.09
CA ARG A 255 -4.28 -4.28 -6.80
C ARG A 255 -4.47 -2.89 -6.23
N LYS A 256 -4.56 -2.76 -4.90
CA LYS A 256 -4.70 -1.46 -4.22
C LYS A 256 -3.45 -0.59 -4.38
N VAL A 257 -2.26 -1.18 -4.30
CA VAL A 257 -0.98 -0.50 -4.59
C VAL A 257 -1.00 0.07 -6.00
N TYR A 258 -1.30 -0.73 -7.02
CA TYR A 258 -1.32 -0.25 -8.40
C TYR A 258 -2.40 0.80 -8.66
N MET A 259 -3.60 0.67 -8.07
CA MET A 259 -4.63 1.72 -8.15
C MET A 259 -4.15 3.06 -7.56
N LEU A 260 -3.53 3.02 -6.39
CA LEU A 260 -2.99 4.22 -5.72
C LEU A 260 -1.88 4.86 -6.56
N MET A 261 -0.95 4.05 -7.04
CA MET A 261 0.22 4.53 -7.76
C MET A 261 -0.10 4.99 -9.18
N GLY A 262 -1.05 4.34 -9.86
CA GLY A 262 -1.58 4.80 -11.14
C GLY A 262 -2.29 6.16 -11.02
N LYS A 263 -3.01 6.39 -9.91
CA LYS A 263 -3.59 7.71 -9.63
C LYS A 263 -2.51 8.77 -9.43
N ARG A 264 -1.53 8.51 -8.54
CA ARG A 264 -0.44 9.45 -8.22
C ARG A 264 0.43 9.75 -9.45
N LEU A 265 0.72 8.74 -10.27
CA LEU A 265 1.46 8.92 -11.52
C LEU A 265 0.71 9.81 -12.49
N SER A 266 -0.60 9.60 -12.65
CA SER A 266 -1.44 10.45 -13.52
C SER A 266 -1.40 11.92 -13.08
N GLU A 267 -1.58 12.18 -11.78
CA GLU A 267 -1.55 13.53 -11.21
C GLU A 267 -0.17 14.21 -11.36
N LEU A 268 0.91 13.47 -11.13
CA LEU A 268 2.28 13.97 -11.33
C LEU A 268 2.57 14.23 -12.80
N CYS A 269 2.26 13.31 -13.70
CA CYS A 269 2.48 13.45 -15.14
C CYS A 269 1.68 14.62 -15.73
N SER A 270 0.45 14.83 -15.27
CA SER A 270 -0.37 15.99 -15.65
C SER A 270 0.33 17.31 -15.25
N THR A 271 0.83 17.39 -14.01
CA THR A 271 1.54 18.57 -13.51
C THR A 271 2.87 18.80 -14.23
N LEU A 272 3.60 17.72 -14.52
CA LEU A 272 4.90 17.72 -15.20
C LEU A 272 4.78 17.85 -16.73
N ARG A 273 3.57 17.80 -17.28
CA ARG A 273 3.29 17.79 -18.73
C ARG A 273 4.00 16.66 -19.48
N VAL A 274 4.02 15.49 -18.89
CA VAL A 274 4.56 14.25 -19.47
C VAL A 274 3.57 13.71 -20.51
N SER A 275 4.06 13.27 -21.68
CA SER A 275 3.23 12.67 -22.72
C SER A 275 2.66 11.31 -22.30
N GLU A 276 1.53 10.92 -22.90
CA GLU A 276 0.90 9.62 -22.65
C GLU A 276 1.83 8.43 -22.93
N GLU A 277 2.60 8.51 -24.02
CA GLU A 277 3.59 7.48 -24.36
C GLU A 277 4.66 7.33 -23.26
N LEU A 278 5.21 8.45 -22.77
CA LEU A 278 6.20 8.43 -21.70
C LEU A 278 5.57 8.01 -20.37
N ARG A 279 4.33 8.38 -20.08
CA ARG A 279 3.57 7.95 -18.89
C ARG A 279 3.48 6.43 -18.82
N LEU A 280 3.18 5.75 -19.93
CA LEU A 280 3.13 4.28 -19.98
C LEU A 280 4.51 3.62 -19.81
N LYS A 281 5.57 4.22 -20.39
CA LYS A 281 6.96 3.77 -20.18
C LYS A 281 7.40 3.93 -18.71
N ILE A 282 7.05 5.05 -18.07
CA ILE A 282 7.27 5.29 -16.64
C ILE A 282 6.53 4.25 -15.80
N TRP A 283 5.25 4.00 -16.11
CA TRP A 283 4.44 3.00 -15.41
C TRP A 283 5.06 1.60 -15.51
N THR A 284 5.49 1.21 -16.70
CA THR A 284 6.15 -0.09 -16.96
C THR A 284 7.45 -0.21 -16.14
N CYS A 285 8.27 0.85 -16.11
CA CYS A 285 9.49 0.89 -15.28
C CYS A 285 9.18 0.82 -13.78
N PHE A 286 8.14 1.53 -13.33
CA PHE A 286 7.72 1.50 -11.93
C PHE A 286 7.23 0.11 -11.51
N GLU A 287 6.34 -0.51 -12.28
CA GLU A 287 5.86 -1.86 -12.01
C GLU A 287 7.01 -2.86 -12.02
N HIS A 288 7.89 -2.81 -13.02
CA HIS A 288 9.05 -3.69 -13.10
C HIS A 288 9.92 -3.58 -11.83
N SER A 289 10.13 -2.36 -11.31
CA SER A 289 10.86 -2.16 -10.06
C SER A 289 10.17 -2.79 -8.84
N LEU A 290 8.83 -2.84 -8.80
CA LEU A 290 8.09 -3.48 -7.71
C LEU A 290 8.05 -5.01 -7.81
N VAL A 291 7.98 -5.55 -9.04
CA VAL A 291 7.80 -6.97 -9.29
C VAL A 291 9.13 -7.72 -9.28
N GLN A 292 10.15 -7.18 -9.97
CA GLN A 292 11.45 -7.85 -10.13
C GLN A 292 12.47 -7.47 -9.07
N TYR A 293 12.32 -6.30 -8.47
CA TYR A 293 13.24 -5.76 -7.45
C TYR A 293 12.47 -5.32 -6.21
N THR A 294 11.56 -6.17 -5.73
CA THR A 294 10.69 -5.89 -4.58
C THR A 294 11.49 -5.50 -3.32
N GLU A 295 12.74 -5.95 -3.18
CA GLU A 295 13.64 -5.55 -2.08
C GLU A 295 13.90 -4.04 -2.02
N LEU A 296 13.70 -3.32 -3.14
CA LEU A 296 13.76 -1.86 -3.17
C LEU A 296 12.71 -1.21 -2.26
N MET A 297 11.64 -1.93 -1.89
CA MET A 297 10.60 -1.40 -1.00
C MET A 297 10.86 -1.61 0.49
N VAL A 298 11.82 -2.45 0.88
CA VAL A 298 12.11 -2.71 2.31
C VAL A 298 12.43 -1.40 3.04
N ASP A 299 11.59 -1.05 4.02
CA ASP A 299 11.69 0.15 4.85
C ASP A 299 11.72 1.47 4.02
N ARG A 300 11.06 1.46 2.86
CA ARG A 300 10.96 2.59 1.92
C ARG A 300 9.51 2.97 1.61
N HIS A 301 9.37 4.03 0.82
CA HIS A 301 8.08 4.62 0.48
C HIS A 301 7.83 4.51 -1.04
N LEU A 302 6.62 4.14 -1.46
CA LEU A 302 6.29 3.91 -2.88
C LEU A 302 6.60 5.12 -3.77
N ASP A 303 6.27 6.34 -3.31
CA ASP A 303 6.57 7.57 -4.04
C ASP A 303 8.07 7.78 -4.33
N GLN A 304 8.98 7.19 -3.56
CA GLN A 304 10.43 7.25 -3.83
C GLN A 304 10.74 6.52 -5.14
N LEU A 305 10.23 5.29 -5.29
CA LEU A 305 10.37 4.50 -6.51
C LEU A 305 9.66 5.19 -7.69
N LEU A 306 8.47 5.77 -7.45
CA LEU A 306 7.73 6.48 -8.49
C LEU A 306 8.51 7.68 -9.04
N MET A 307 9.03 8.55 -8.17
CA MET A 307 9.84 9.70 -8.58
C MET A 307 11.13 9.25 -9.28
N CYS A 308 11.75 8.16 -8.82
CA CYS A 308 12.93 7.58 -9.49
C CYS A 308 12.59 7.05 -10.88
N ALA A 309 11.47 6.37 -11.07
CA ALA A 309 11.01 5.88 -12.37
C ALA A 309 10.71 7.04 -13.34
N ILE A 310 10.02 8.09 -12.87
CA ILE A 310 9.76 9.32 -13.67
C ILE A 310 11.09 9.90 -14.17
N TYR A 311 12.06 10.08 -13.27
CA TYR A 311 13.35 10.66 -13.63
C TYR A 311 14.15 9.79 -14.58
N LEU A 312 14.26 8.47 -14.28
CA LEU A 312 15.01 7.53 -15.10
C LEU A 312 14.46 7.47 -16.53
N MET A 313 13.16 7.28 -16.68
CA MET A 313 12.55 7.14 -18.00
C MET A 313 12.59 8.43 -18.79
N SER A 314 12.35 9.59 -18.16
CA SER A 314 12.49 10.89 -18.83
C SER A 314 13.91 11.07 -19.38
N LYS A 315 14.93 10.68 -18.61
CA LYS A 315 16.34 10.75 -19.02
C LYS A 315 16.64 9.82 -20.19
N ILE A 316 16.17 8.58 -20.15
CA ILE A 316 16.38 7.60 -21.22
C ILE A 316 15.68 8.01 -22.52
N THR A 317 14.47 8.57 -22.44
CA THR A 317 13.72 9.02 -23.62
C THR A 317 14.12 10.43 -24.08
N ASN A 318 15.24 10.97 -23.61
CA ASN A 318 15.76 12.30 -23.95
C ASN A 318 14.78 13.46 -23.68
N VAL A 319 13.93 13.33 -22.66
CA VAL A 319 13.06 14.40 -22.16
C VAL A 319 13.74 15.05 -20.95
N GLU A 320 14.21 16.29 -21.12
CA GLU A 320 14.92 17.00 -20.07
C GLU A 320 14.00 17.34 -18.88
N MET A 321 14.08 16.51 -17.83
CA MET A 321 13.30 16.69 -16.61
C MET A 321 14.23 16.64 -15.38
N PRO A 322 14.65 17.78 -14.82
CA PRO A 322 15.51 17.80 -13.64
C PRO A 322 14.83 17.14 -12.43
N PHE A 323 15.57 16.34 -11.67
CA PHE A 323 15.06 15.68 -10.45
C PHE A 323 14.42 16.67 -9.46
N LYS A 324 14.98 17.89 -9.38
CA LYS A 324 14.45 18.98 -8.54
C LYS A 324 13.04 19.42 -8.98
N HIS A 325 12.76 19.42 -10.28
CA HIS A 325 11.42 19.74 -10.80
C HIS A 325 10.41 18.69 -10.32
N ILE A 326 10.72 17.41 -10.49
CA ILE A 326 9.87 16.28 -10.06
C ILE A 326 9.56 16.38 -8.56
N MET A 327 10.59 16.57 -7.72
CA MET A 327 10.41 16.71 -6.27
C MET A 327 9.56 17.93 -5.89
N ASN A 328 9.63 19.04 -6.64
CA ASN A 328 8.84 20.22 -6.37
C ASN A 328 7.36 20.00 -6.70
N CYS A 329 7.06 19.35 -7.83
CA CYS A 329 5.70 18.95 -8.19
C CYS A 329 5.12 17.99 -7.16
N TYR A 330 5.88 16.98 -6.75
CA TYR A 330 5.47 16.06 -5.67
C TYR A 330 5.13 16.81 -4.38
N LYS A 331 6.02 17.67 -3.88
CA LYS A 331 5.82 18.44 -2.64
C LYS A 331 4.66 19.45 -2.71
N SER A 332 4.18 19.77 -3.90
CA SER A 332 3.05 20.68 -4.08
C SER A 332 1.70 19.97 -3.91
N GLN A 333 1.67 18.64 -3.94
CA GLN A 333 0.44 17.87 -3.74
C GLN A 333 -0.04 17.99 -2.28
N PRO A 334 -1.36 18.10 -2.04
CA PRO A 334 -1.91 18.35 -0.70
C PRO A 334 -1.57 17.30 0.37
N LEU A 335 -1.27 16.07 -0.04
CA LEU A 335 -0.99 14.95 0.87
C LEU A 335 0.48 14.50 0.86
N ALA A 336 1.36 15.19 0.13
CA ALA A 336 2.75 14.77 -0.01
C ALA A 336 3.56 15.00 1.28
N SER A 337 4.24 13.95 1.75
CA SER A 337 5.14 14.05 2.89
C SER A 337 6.52 14.53 2.44
N ARG A 338 6.99 15.65 3.00
CA ARG A 338 8.30 16.23 2.66
C ARG A 338 9.48 15.35 3.10
N ILE A 339 9.26 14.46 4.08
CA ILE A 339 10.28 13.54 4.60
C ILE A 339 10.65 12.49 3.54
N VAL A 340 9.70 12.12 2.67
CA VAL A 340 9.87 11.11 1.60
C VAL A 340 11.06 11.42 0.69
N CYS A 341 11.35 12.69 0.41
CA CYS A 341 12.50 13.08 -0.41
C CYS A 341 13.82 13.26 0.37
N LYS A 342 13.73 13.46 1.70
CA LYS A 342 14.87 13.88 2.54
C LYS A 342 15.50 12.73 3.30
N ASP A 343 14.70 11.73 3.66
CA ASP A 343 15.08 10.69 4.61
C ASP A 343 14.76 9.29 4.05
N VAL A 344 15.61 8.86 3.12
CA VAL A 344 15.50 7.63 2.35
C VAL A 344 16.56 6.64 2.83
N LEU A 345 16.15 5.39 3.08
CA LEU A 345 17.07 4.33 3.48
C LEU A 345 18.06 4.01 2.35
N ILE A 346 19.36 4.09 2.66
CA ILE A 346 20.46 3.76 1.74
C ILE A 346 21.01 2.37 2.06
N SER A 347 21.37 2.09 3.31
CA SER A 347 21.86 0.75 3.69
C SER A 347 21.33 0.35 5.06
N GLY A 348 20.79 -0.87 5.14
CA GLY A 348 20.37 -1.55 6.37
C GLY A 348 21.37 -2.62 6.80
N THR A 349 21.21 -3.15 8.02
CA THR A 349 22.19 -3.96 8.77
C THR A 349 22.57 -5.33 8.16
N ASP A 350 21.92 -5.83 7.11
CA ASP A 350 21.97 -7.28 6.79
C ASP A 350 22.78 -7.70 5.56
N GLU A 351 23.42 -6.79 4.82
CA GLU A 351 24.23 -7.20 3.66
C GLU A 351 25.62 -7.79 4.02
N GLU A 352 26.13 -7.55 5.23
CA GLU A 352 27.48 -8.00 5.63
C GLU A 352 27.52 -9.34 6.40
N MET A 353 26.40 -9.79 6.99
CA MET A 353 26.37 -11.07 7.75
C MET A 353 26.01 -12.30 6.93
N LEU A 354 25.41 -12.16 5.74
CA LEU A 354 24.96 -13.32 4.94
C LEU A 354 26.01 -13.83 3.94
N LEU A 355 27.19 -13.20 3.85
CA LEU A 355 28.22 -13.55 2.85
C LEU A 355 29.55 -14.06 3.42
N THR A 356 29.66 -14.34 4.73
CA THR A 356 30.88 -14.93 5.32
C THR A 356 30.62 -16.26 6.02
N GLY A 357 30.00 -17.20 5.30
CA GLY A 357 30.04 -18.61 5.63
C GLY A 357 31.10 -19.34 4.81
N ASN A 358 32.34 -19.44 5.31
CA ASN A 358 33.12 -20.70 5.33
C ASN A 358 34.58 -20.60 5.83
N ASN A 359 34.91 -21.56 6.71
CA ASN A 359 36.16 -22.36 6.82
C ASN A 359 37.44 -21.73 7.41
N ASN A 360 37.79 -22.08 8.67
CA ASN A 360 38.61 -23.27 9.03
C ASN A 360 39.25 -23.20 10.44
N ASN A 361 39.30 -24.38 11.07
CA ASN A 361 40.03 -24.87 12.25
C ASN A 361 41.19 -24.03 12.88
N GLY A 362 41.18 -23.93 14.21
CA GLY A 362 42.33 -23.62 15.07
C GLY A 362 41.94 -23.37 16.54
N ASP A 363 42.64 -24.00 17.49
CA ASP A 363 42.36 -24.17 18.93
C ASP A 363 42.03 -22.92 19.78
N PRO A 364 41.37 -23.09 20.97
CA PRO A 364 40.99 -21.98 21.84
C PRO A 364 42.15 -21.56 22.78
N VAL A 365 42.77 -20.42 22.52
CA VAL A 365 43.69 -19.79 23.50
C VAL A 365 42.91 -18.76 24.31
N ALA A 366 42.64 -19.11 25.58
CA ALA A 366 42.14 -18.19 26.58
C ALA A 366 43.18 -17.08 26.86
N LEU A 367 42.87 -15.84 26.51
CA LEU A 367 43.61 -14.65 26.93
C LEU A 367 42.76 -13.86 27.93
N PHE A 368 43.26 -13.80 29.16
CA PHE A 368 42.76 -12.97 30.25
C PHE A 368 42.80 -11.48 29.86
N PRO A 369 41.79 -10.67 30.24
CA PRO A 369 41.79 -9.25 29.89
C PRO A 369 42.65 -8.42 30.85
N THR A 370 43.52 -7.58 30.30
CA THR A 370 44.15 -6.44 30.99
C THR A 370 43.20 -5.24 31.01
N PRO A 371 43.29 -4.31 31.98
CA PRO A 371 42.24 -3.31 32.28
C PRO A 371 42.01 -2.24 31.20
N ASP A 372 42.89 -2.11 30.20
CA ASP A 372 42.91 -0.96 29.28
C ASP A 372 42.61 -1.32 27.80
N SER A 373 41.89 -2.41 27.54
CA SER A 373 41.35 -2.69 26.19
C SER A 373 39.88 -2.25 26.08
N PRO A 374 39.50 -1.42 25.08
CA PRO A 374 38.11 -1.02 24.89
C PRO A 374 37.27 -2.27 24.62
N SER A 375 36.24 -2.46 25.46
CA SER A 375 35.34 -3.60 25.43
C SER A 375 34.68 -3.76 24.06
N LEU A 376 35.01 -4.85 23.37
CA LEU A 376 34.39 -5.29 22.11
C LEU A 376 33.02 -5.97 22.33
N HIS A 377 32.40 -5.76 23.49
CA HIS A 377 31.23 -6.53 23.94
C HIS A 377 29.92 -5.72 24.06
N TYR A 378 29.76 -4.72 23.20
CA TYR A 378 28.44 -4.23 22.81
C TYR A 378 28.44 -3.99 21.30
N PRO A 379 27.70 -4.78 20.50
CA PRO A 379 27.24 -4.25 19.22
C PRO A 379 26.30 -3.09 19.59
N GLY A 380 26.82 -1.87 19.52
CA GLY A 380 25.96 -0.68 19.52
C GLY A 380 24.94 -0.82 18.38
N PRO A 381 23.75 -0.20 18.50
CA PRO A 381 22.76 -0.24 17.43
C PRO A 381 23.43 0.21 16.13
N SER A 382 23.59 -0.72 15.19
CA SER A 382 24.11 -0.47 13.85
C SER A 382 23.27 0.65 13.24
N GLN A 383 23.92 1.78 12.97
CA GLN A 383 23.22 2.99 12.61
C GLN A 383 22.74 2.88 11.15
N GLU A 384 21.42 2.77 10.96
CA GLU A 384 20.82 2.84 9.62
C GLU A 384 21.33 4.07 8.88
N LYS A 385 21.86 3.87 7.68
CA LYS A 385 22.35 4.98 6.87
C LYS A 385 21.20 5.52 6.03
N ARG A 386 20.77 6.75 6.35
CA ARG A 386 19.73 7.45 5.60
C ARG A 386 20.31 8.63 4.82
N GLY A 387 19.72 8.92 3.68
CA GLY A 387 20.16 9.96 2.75
C GLY A 387 18.99 10.57 1.99
N ASN A 388 19.26 11.56 1.14
CA ASN A 388 18.21 12.14 0.30
C ASN A 388 17.86 11.22 -0.89
N LEU A 389 16.72 11.47 -1.51
CA LEU A 389 16.21 10.67 -2.63
C LEU A 389 17.15 10.64 -3.85
N ILE A 390 17.94 11.69 -4.08
CA ILE A 390 18.93 11.71 -5.16
C ILE A 390 20.08 10.74 -4.86
N LEU A 391 20.50 10.62 -3.60
CA LEU A 391 21.50 9.62 -3.19
C LEU A 391 20.97 8.20 -3.39
N PHE A 392 19.74 7.91 -2.97
CA PHE A 392 19.08 6.63 -3.22
C PHE A 392 19.02 6.32 -4.72
N TYR A 393 18.60 7.28 -5.55
CA TYR A 393 18.54 7.11 -7.00
C TYR A 393 19.91 6.73 -7.59
N ASN A 394 20.96 7.48 -7.22
CA ASN A 394 22.29 7.30 -7.81
C ASN A 394 22.98 6.01 -7.33
N GLN A 395 22.79 5.62 -6.06
CA GLN A 395 23.53 4.51 -5.46
C GLN A 395 22.81 3.17 -5.57
N ILE A 396 21.48 3.16 -5.62
CA ILE A 396 20.70 1.92 -5.47
C ILE A 396 19.75 1.74 -6.65
N TYR A 397 18.84 2.69 -6.87
CA TYR A 397 17.80 2.51 -7.88
C TYR A 397 18.36 2.39 -9.30
N THR A 398 19.31 3.25 -9.67
CA THR A 398 19.94 3.22 -11.00
C THR A 398 20.71 1.93 -11.21
N GLU A 399 21.40 1.43 -10.19
CA GLU A 399 22.17 0.18 -10.31
C GLU A 399 21.28 -1.00 -10.69
N LYS A 400 20.09 -1.09 -10.11
CA LYS A 400 19.12 -2.16 -10.39
C LYS A 400 18.36 -1.94 -11.71
N MET A 401 17.99 -0.70 -12.01
CA MET A 401 16.99 -0.41 -13.06
C MET A 401 17.59 0.04 -14.40
N HIS A 402 18.86 0.42 -14.48
CA HIS A 402 19.45 1.01 -15.69
C HIS A 402 19.36 0.08 -16.91
N HIS A 403 19.78 -1.18 -16.75
CA HIS A 403 19.78 -2.16 -17.84
C HIS A 403 18.37 -2.44 -18.39
N PHE A 404 17.37 -2.42 -17.51
CA PHE A 404 15.97 -2.52 -17.94
C PHE A 404 15.54 -1.28 -18.71
N ALA A 405 15.84 -0.08 -18.17
CA ALA A 405 15.40 1.17 -18.74
C ALA A 405 16.02 1.47 -20.12
N GLU A 406 17.29 1.10 -20.35
CA GLU A 406 17.99 1.30 -21.65
C GLU A 406 17.28 0.64 -22.84
N GLN A 407 16.45 -0.38 -22.59
CA GLN A 407 15.65 -1.04 -23.63
C GLN A 407 14.57 -0.14 -24.22
N PHE A 408 14.29 1.00 -23.59
CA PHE A 408 13.36 2.03 -24.08
C PHE A 408 14.07 3.25 -24.68
N ASP A 409 15.40 3.23 -24.78
CA ASP A 409 16.17 4.29 -25.44
C ASP A 409 15.82 4.33 -26.94
N PRO A 410 15.35 5.45 -27.50
CA PRO A 410 15.10 5.58 -28.93
C PRO A 410 16.32 5.29 -29.82
N ALA A 411 17.54 5.40 -29.27
CA ALA A 411 18.78 5.16 -30.00
C ALA A 411 19.27 3.70 -29.97
N SER A 412 18.74 2.85 -29.10
CA SER A 412 19.28 1.49 -28.89
C SER A 412 18.91 0.51 -30.01
N GLY A 413 17.97 0.86 -30.90
CA GLY A 413 17.65 0.12 -32.12
C GLY A 413 17.14 -1.32 -31.92
N GLY A 414 16.97 -1.75 -30.67
CA GLY A 414 16.42 -3.05 -30.28
C GLY A 414 14.90 -3.00 -30.09
N ASP A 415 14.29 -4.18 -29.96
CA ASP A 415 12.85 -4.29 -29.68
C ASP A 415 12.54 -3.77 -28.28
N THR A 416 11.65 -2.79 -28.19
CA THR A 416 11.19 -2.25 -26.90
C THR A 416 10.33 -3.29 -26.18
N PRO A 417 10.52 -3.49 -24.86
CA PRO A 417 9.69 -4.42 -24.09
C PRO A 417 8.20 -4.07 -24.16
N PRO A 418 7.31 -5.06 -24.03
CA PRO A 418 5.88 -4.80 -23.98
C PRO A 418 5.56 -3.86 -22.80
N LEU A 419 4.67 -2.90 -23.05
CA LEU A 419 4.23 -1.97 -22.02
C LEU A 419 3.27 -2.68 -21.06
N SER A 420 3.43 -2.37 -19.79
CA SER A 420 2.53 -2.79 -18.73
C SER A 420 1.14 -2.16 -18.88
N PRO A 421 0.06 -2.90 -18.57
CA PRO A 421 -1.29 -2.34 -18.61
C PRO A 421 -1.45 -1.27 -17.52
N TYR A 422 -2.04 -0.13 -17.88
CA TYR A 422 -2.26 0.98 -16.95
C TYR A 422 -3.63 0.83 -16.26
N PRO A 423 -3.73 0.99 -14.93
CA PRO A 423 -5.00 0.91 -14.23
C PRO A 423 -5.89 2.12 -14.57
N SER A 424 -7.09 1.86 -15.09
CA SER A 424 -8.05 2.90 -15.40
C SER A 424 -8.63 3.50 -14.11
N LEU A 425 -8.60 4.83 -14.05
CA LEU A 425 -9.17 5.56 -12.92
C LEU A 425 -10.68 5.74 -13.14
N PRO A 426 -11.52 5.59 -12.10
CA PRO A 426 -12.94 5.91 -12.22
C PRO A 426 -13.11 7.38 -12.65
N ILE A 427 -13.65 7.60 -13.84
CA ILE A 427 -14.10 8.93 -14.26
C ILE A 427 -15.29 9.28 -13.37
N PRO A 428 -15.29 10.40 -12.64
CA PRO A 428 -16.49 10.87 -11.98
C PRO A 428 -17.54 11.12 -13.06
N ASN A 429 -18.65 10.38 -13.04
CA ASN A 429 -19.77 10.64 -13.95
C ASN A 429 -20.13 12.14 -13.82
N PRO A 430 -20.18 12.90 -14.94
CA PRO A 430 -20.73 14.25 -14.88
C PRO A 430 -22.17 14.16 -14.33
N PRO A 431 -22.60 15.11 -13.49
CA PRO A 431 -23.98 15.15 -13.05
C PRO A 431 -24.90 15.16 -14.28
N PRO A 432 -26.04 14.46 -14.25
CA PRO A 432 -26.97 14.44 -15.37
C PRO A 432 -27.34 15.88 -15.71
N ILE A 433 -27.08 16.27 -16.96
CA ILE A 433 -27.49 17.55 -17.52
C ILE A 433 -29.02 17.50 -17.56
N THR A 434 -29.68 18.10 -16.58
CA THR A 434 -31.09 18.46 -16.71
C THR A 434 -31.19 19.53 -17.79
N GLU A 435 -31.58 19.12 -18.99
CA GLU A 435 -32.01 20.01 -20.05
C GLU A 435 -33.11 20.92 -19.49
N THR A 436 -32.81 22.21 -19.39
CA THR A 436 -33.82 23.25 -19.13
C THR A 436 -34.14 23.87 -20.50
N PRO A 437 -35.41 23.99 -20.90
CA PRO A 437 -35.75 24.35 -22.26
C PRO A 437 -35.41 25.81 -22.57
N ALA A 438 -35.06 26.01 -23.84
CA ALA A 438 -34.64 27.25 -24.46
C ALA A 438 -35.45 28.49 -24.07
N ASN A 439 -34.75 29.58 -23.75
CA ASN A 439 -35.23 30.92 -24.03
C ASN A 439 -34.13 31.67 -24.80
N ARG A 440 -34.57 32.22 -25.93
CA ARG A 440 -33.84 33.07 -26.86
C ARG A 440 -33.56 34.42 -26.21
N GLU A 441 -32.32 34.89 -26.26
CA GLU A 441 -32.00 36.31 -26.51
C GLU A 441 -30.76 36.37 -27.40
N GLU A 442 -30.87 37.18 -28.47
CA GLU A 442 -29.92 37.42 -29.57
C GLU A 442 -28.79 38.39 -29.18
N GLU A 443 -27.66 38.24 -29.89
CA GLU A 443 -26.67 39.24 -30.34
C GLU A 443 -25.95 40.10 -29.27
N ASP A 444 -24.61 40.19 -29.25
CA ASP A 444 -23.84 40.91 -30.27
C ASP A 444 -22.42 40.35 -30.51
N LYS A 445 -21.97 40.59 -31.75
CA LYS A 445 -20.66 40.26 -32.33
C LYS A 445 -19.54 41.17 -31.81
N GLU A 446 -18.31 40.66 -31.79
CA GLU A 446 -17.13 41.43 -32.22
C GLU A 446 -16.07 40.47 -32.80
N GLU A 447 -15.85 40.58 -34.11
CA GLU A 447 -14.76 39.97 -34.87
C GLU A 447 -13.48 40.80 -34.68
N LEU A 448 -12.33 40.15 -34.49
CA LEU A 448 -11.02 40.73 -34.81
C LEU A 448 -10.13 39.65 -35.46
N GLU A 449 -9.82 39.90 -36.73
CA GLU A 449 -8.89 39.17 -37.59
C GLU A 449 -7.42 39.53 -37.31
N ASP A 450 -6.56 38.57 -37.68
CA ASP A 450 -5.17 38.65 -38.14
C ASP A 450 -4.04 39.22 -37.27
N GLU A 451 -2.96 38.43 -37.16
CA GLU A 451 -1.63 38.80 -37.72
C GLU A 451 -0.66 37.60 -37.63
N ASP A 452 -0.02 37.32 -38.77
CA ASP A 452 0.92 36.24 -39.08
C ASP A 452 2.38 36.73 -38.87
N GLY A 453 3.31 35.84 -38.51
CA GLY A 453 4.74 36.19 -38.39
C GLY A 453 5.66 35.12 -37.78
N PRO A 454 6.96 35.06 -38.18
CA PRO A 454 7.52 33.94 -38.98
C PRO A 454 8.47 32.97 -38.21
N PRO A 455 8.98 31.88 -38.85
CA PRO A 455 9.57 30.73 -38.17
C PRO A 455 11.10 30.79 -38.03
N ALA A 456 11.64 30.31 -36.91
CA ALA A 456 13.08 30.22 -36.66
C ALA A 456 13.60 28.77 -36.55
N GLN A 457 14.18 28.34 -37.67
CA GLN A 457 15.38 27.52 -37.87
C GLN A 457 15.79 26.40 -36.90
N ARG A 458 15.92 25.22 -37.51
CA ARG A 458 16.71 24.05 -37.10
C ARG A 458 18.16 24.44 -36.76
N LEU A 459 18.63 23.97 -35.60
CA LEU A 459 20.05 23.75 -35.32
C LEU A 459 20.25 22.29 -34.92
N ARG A 460 20.76 21.50 -35.86
CA ARG A 460 21.52 20.28 -35.55
C ARG A 460 22.86 20.73 -34.99
N VAL A 461 23.22 20.30 -33.78
CA VAL A 461 24.63 20.08 -33.43
C VAL A 461 24.75 18.76 -32.68
N ASN A 462 25.44 17.86 -33.36
CA ASN A 462 25.93 16.57 -32.91
C ASN A 462 26.97 16.80 -31.80
N GLY A 463 26.86 16.10 -30.67
CA GLY A 463 27.88 16.15 -29.62
C GLY A 463 27.49 15.36 -28.39
N GLU A 464 28.24 14.30 -28.08
CA GLU A 464 28.13 13.60 -26.81
C GLU A 464 28.23 14.61 -25.64
N SER A 465 27.20 14.64 -24.81
CA SER A 465 27.14 15.52 -23.64
C SER A 465 28.23 15.15 -22.63
N ALA A 466 28.77 16.15 -21.92
CA ALA A 466 29.82 15.96 -20.92
C ALA A 466 29.46 14.94 -19.81
N TRP A 467 28.16 14.68 -19.62
CA TRP A 467 27.63 13.68 -18.71
C TRP A 467 27.69 12.25 -19.26
N GLN A 468 27.49 12.04 -20.56
CA GLN A 468 27.68 10.74 -21.21
C GLN A 468 29.13 10.26 -21.09
N ARG A 469 30.11 11.18 -21.10
CA ARG A 469 31.52 10.85 -20.82
C ARG A 469 31.76 10.46 -19.35
N ARG A 470 31.07 11.10 -18.41
CA ARG A 470 31.21 10.79 -16.98
C ARG A 470 30.63 9.41 -16.62
N LEU A 471 29.50 9.04 -17.22
CA LEU A 471 28.89 7.71 -16.99
C LEU A 471 29.73 6.58 -17.60
N ARG A 472 30.26 6.78 -18.82
CA ARG A 472 31.20 5.84 -19.44
C ARG A 472 32.48 5.67 -18.60
N ASN A 473 32.98 6.75 -17.99
CA ASN A 473 34.15 6.67 -17.12
C ASN A 473 33.86 5.95 -15.80
N VAL A 474 32.65 6.05 -15.24
CA VAL A 474 32.26 5.28 -14.05
C VAL A 474 32.14 3.80 -14.39
N ALA A 475 31.53 3.44 -15.53
CA ALA A 475 31.46 2.06 -16.02
C ALA A 475 32.86 1.47 -16.31
N ASN A 476 33.71 2.22 -17.02
CA ASN A 476 35.07 1.78 -17.36
C ASN A 476 36.01 1.72 -16.13
N SER A 477 35.79 2.55 -15.11
CA SER A 477 36.56 2.51 -13.86
C SER A 477 36.26 1.26 -13.01
N ARG A 478 35.08 0.64 -13.19
CA ARG A 478 34.72 -0.64 -12.57
C ARG A 478 35.32 -1.82 -13.33
N VAL A 479 35.37 -1.77 -14.67
CA VAL A 479 36.03 -2.81 -15.51
C VAL A 479 37.55 -2.83 -15.27
N ALA A 480 38.20 -1.67 -15.17
CA ALA A 480 39.64 -1.60 -14.92
C ALA A 480 40.08 -2.04 -13.51
N ARG A 481 39.14 -2.17 -12.56
CA ARG A 481 39.39 -2.73 -11.22
C ARG A 481 39.11 -4.23 -11.12
N GLY A 482 38.41 -4.82 -12.09
CA GLY A 482 38.18 -6.27 -12.17
C GLY A 482 39.31 -7.07 -12.79
N ASP A 483 40.26 -6.41 -13.47
CA ASP A 483 41.29 -7.07 -14.30
C ASP A 483 42.70 -7.07 -13.68
N ARG A 484 42.84 -6.82 -12.37
CA ARG A 484 44.14 -6.77 -11.67
C ARG A 484 44.42 -7.88 -10.66
N ASP A 485 43.57 -8.89 -10.57
CA ASP A 485 43.84 -10.07 -9.74
C ASP A 485 43.87 -11.34 -10.61
N GLN A 486 44.96 -11.50 -11.37
CA GLN A 486 45.45 -12.84 -11.76
C GLN A 486 46.85 -13.04 -11.17
N PRO A 487 47.07 -14.08 -10.34
CA PRO A 487 48.41 -14.38 -9.84
C PRO A 487 49.23 -15.03 -10.94
N SER A 488 50.40 -14.45 -11.22
CA SER A 488 51.44 -15.07 -12.06
C SER A 488 52.29 -16.00 -11.20
N THR A 489 52.22 -17.30 -11.50
CA THR A 489 53.09 -18.43 -11.10
C THR A 489 53.42 -18.65 -9.62
#